data_AF-A0A1B8X0W6-F1
#
_entry.id   AF-A0A1B8X0W6-F1
#
_cell.length_a   1.000
_cell.length_b   1.000
_cell.length_c   1.000
_cell.angle_alpha   90.00
_cell.angle_beta   90.00
_cell.angle_gamma   90.00
#
_symmetry.space_group_name_H-M   'P 1'
#
loop_
_entity.id
_entity.type
_entity.pdbx_description
1 polymer ?
#
loop_
_entity_poly.entity_id
_entity_poly.type
_entity_poly.pdbx_seq_one_letter_code
_entity_poly.pdbx_strand_id
1 'polypeptide(L)'
;MKNKANKSKKENKPAEGEKASAAKVATATKVMTPEEKRAAHVEGIVKTAVAAFIGIFAGIIAFNILGTGAQSKWYAILVIVAILAYYAQRLIFPRINIDTKEFGMKDWFYVEFIVLDFCLVTWTLLLN
;
A
#
# COMPACT_ATOMS: atom_id res chain seq x y z
N MET A 1 64.54 -14.81 0.90
CA MET A 1 63.51 -15.74 1.40
C MET A 1 62.13 -15.15 1.12
N LYS A 2 61.35 -15.84 0.27
CA LYS A 2 59.90 -15.80 0.01
C LYS A 2 59.11 -14.52 0.38
N ASN A 3 58.62 -13.78 -0.63
CA ASN A 3 57.26 -13.22 -0.54
C ASN A 3 56.58 -13.08 -1.91
N LYS A 4 55.63 -14.01 -2.13
CA LYS A 4 54.35 -13.95 -2.85
C LYS A 4 54.22 -13.15 -4.16
N ALA A 5 54.18 -13.91 -5.25
CA ALA A 5 53.15 -13.90 -6.31
C ALA A 5 52.54 -12.54 -6.70
N ASN A 6 53.12 -11.90 -7.71
CA ASN A 6 52.46 -10.85 -8.50
C ASN A 6 52.29 -11.36 -9.93
N LYS A 7 51.12 -11.92 -10.25
CA LYS A 7 50.76 -12.35 -11.61
C LYS A 7 49.26 -12.18 -11.81
N SER A 8 48.87 -11.07 -12.42
CA SER A 8 47.97 -10.99 -13.59
C SER A 8 47.27 -9.63 -13.61
N LYS A 9 47.87 -8.71 -14.36
CA LYS A 9 47.24 -7.51 -14.91
C LYS A 9 46.59 -7.92 -16.23
N LYS A 10 45.26 -7.90 -16.31
CA LYS A 10 44.47 -7.89 -17.56
C LYS A 10 43.09 -7.30 -17.23
N GLU A 11 42.95 -5.99 -17.39
CA GLU A 11 42.31 -5.37 -18.57
C GLU A 11 40.79 -5.31 -18.46
N ASN A 12 40.33 -4.17 -17.92
CA ASN A 12 39.27 -3.32 -18.46
C ASN A 12 37.99 -3.96 -19.04
N LYS A 13 36.90 -3.91 -18.28
CA LYS A 13 35.61 -3.38 -18.78
C LYS A 13 34.72 -2.94 -17.60
N PRO A 14 34.45 -1.63 -17.44
CA PRO A 14 33.55 -1.12 -16.42
C PRO A 14 32.11 -1.02 -16.94
N ALA A 15 31.18 -0.91 -15.97
CA ALA A 15 29.80 -0.43 -16.09
C ALA A 15 28.71 -1.46 -16.46
N GLU A 16 27.89 -1.81 -15.47
CA GLU A 16 26.42 -1.83 -15.67
C GLU A 16 25.60 -1.78 -14.38
N GLY A 17 26.16 -2.13 -13.22
CA GLY A 17 25.38 -2.20 -11.97
C GLY A 17 25.19 -0.87 -11.21
N GLU A 18 26.20 0.00 -11.18
CA GLU A 18 26.23 1.09 -10.18
C GLU A 18 25.79 2.46 -10.73
N LYS A 19 25.84 2.66 -12.05
CA LYS A 19 25.35 3.90 -12.68
C LYS A 19 23.83 3.97 -12.81
N ALA A 20 23.13 2.84 -12.76
CA ALA A 20 21.66 2.81 -12.84
C ALA A 20 20.99 3.31 -11.54
N SER A 21 21.66 3.16 -10.39
CA SER A 21 21.15 3.65 -9.10
C SER A 21 21.42 5.16 -8.92
N ALA A 22 22.63 5.63 -9.27
CA ALA A 22 22.96 7.05 -9.15
C ALA A 22 22.22 7.95 -10.17
N ALA A 23 21.95 7.47 -11.38
CA ALA A 23 21.24 8.25 -12.41
C ALA A 23 19.72 8.36 -12.14
N LYS A 24 19.11 7.42 -11.41
CA LYS A 24 17.68 7.47 -11.06
C LYS A 24 17.38 8.38 -9.86
N VAL A 25 18.36 8.60 -8.99
CA VAL A 25 18.26 9.58 -7.90
C VAL A 25 18.41 11.01 -8.44
N ALA A 26 19.23 11.22 -9.48
CA ALA A 26 19.46 12.54 -10.06
C ALA A 26 18.26 13.12 -10.85
N THR A 27 17.26 12.31 -11.19
CA THR A 27 16.07 12.75 -11.94
C THR A 27 14.79 12.84 -11.08
N ALA A 28 14.85 12.46 -9.79
CA ALA A 28 13.69 12.34 -8.92
C ALA A 28 13.44 13.53 -7.99
N THR A 29 14.19 14.62 -8.09
CA THR A 29 13.76 15.90 -7.49
C THR A 29 13.02 16.70 -8.54
N LYS A 30 11.84 16.21 -8.96
CA LYS A 30 10.82 17.14 -9.44
C LYS A 30 10.61 18.08 -8.25
N VAL A 31 11.03 19.33 -8.38
CA VAL A 31 10.78 20.35 -7.36
C VAL A 31 9.28 20.55 -7.32
N MET A 32 8.58 19.69 -6.56
CA MET A 32 7.15 19.85 -6.33
C MET A 32 6.99 21.19 -5.65
N THR A 33 6.18 22.03 -6.27
CA THR A 33 5.81 23.31 -5.67
C THR A 33 5.19 23.07 -4.29
N PRO A 34 5.27 24.03 -3.36
CA PRO A 34 4.65 23.89 -2.03
C PRO A 34 3.17 23.50 -2.09
N GLU A 35 2.47 23.91 -3.15
CA GLU A 35 1.07 23.58 -3.42
C GLU A 35 0.88 22.11 -3.81
N GLU A 36 1.68 21.57 -4.74
CA GLU A 36 1.63 20.14 -5.12
C GLU A 36 1.94 19.21 -3.93
N LYS A 37 2.85 19.60 -3.04
CA LYS A 37 3.17 18.83 -1.81
C LYS A 37 1.99 18.79 -0.84
N ARG A 38 1.26 19.91 -0.70
CA ARG A 38 0.06 19.98 0.16
C ARG A 38 -1.06 19.12 -0.41
N ALA A 39 -1.30 19.20 -1.73
CA ALA A 39 -2.32 18.39 -2.40
C ALA A 39 -2.07 16.89 -2.20
N ALA A 40 -0.84 16.42 -2.43
CA ALA A 40 -0.46 15.02 -2.23
C ALA A 40 -0.62 14.56 -0.77
N HIS A 41 -0.34 15.44 0.20
CA HIS A 41 -0.53 15.11 1.62
C HIS A 41 -2.02 14.97 1.98
N VAL A 42 -2.85 15.90 1.51
CA VAL A 42 -4.30 15.85 1.71
C VAL A 42 -4.90 14.61 1.05
N GLU A 43 -4.51 14.30 -0.18
CA GLU A 43 -4.92 13.07 -0.88
C GLU A 43 -4.56 11.82 -0.07
N GLY A 44 -3.36 11.80 0.52
CA GLY A 44 -2.90 10.73 1.41
C GLY A 44 -3.76 10.56 2.67
N ILE A 45 -4.31 11.65 3.21
CA ILE A 45 -5.22 11.62 4.36
C ILE A 45 -6.62 11.15 3.92
N VAL A 46 -7.09 11.61 2.76
CA VAL A 46 -8.43 11.27 2.29
C VAL A 46 -8.50 9.78 1.92
N LYS A 47 -7.47 9.21 1.27
CA LYS A 47 -7.47 7.77 0.92
C LYS A 47 -7.55 6.88 2.16
N THR A 48 -6.85 7.22 3.23
CA THR A 48 -6.85 6.45 4.48
C THR A 48 -8.16 6.64 5.24
N ALA A 49 -8.72 7.85 5.25
CA ALA A 49 -10.03 8.11 5.85
C ALA A 49 -11.15 7.32 5.16
N VAL A 50 -11.20 7.34 3.81
CA VAL A 50 -12.19 6.59 3.04
C VAL A 50 -12.05 5.08 3.30
N ALA A 51 -10.82 4.55 3.31
CA ALA A 51 -10.57 3.15 3.63
C ALA A 51 -11.06 2.78 5.04
N ALA A 52 -10.78 3.61 6.04
CA ALA A 52 -11.24 3.40 7.41
C ALA A 52 -12.78 3.38 7.50
N PHE A 53 -13.48 4.32 6.84
CA PHE A 53 -14.95 4.31 6.80
C PHE A 53 -15.51 3.04 6.18
N ILE A 54 -14.96 2.59 5.05
CA ILE A 54 -15.37 1.33 4.41
C ILE A 54 -15.15 0.15 5.36
N GLY A 55 -14.01 0.11 6.06
CA GLY A 55 -13.70 -0.92 7.06
C GLY A 55 -14.72 -0.94 8.20
N ILE A 56 -15.07 0.22 8.75
CA ILE A 56 -16.09 0.34 9.82
C ILE A 56 -17.44 -0.21 9.34
N PHE A 57 -17.92 0.20 8.16
CA PHE A 57 -19.18 -0.31 7.60
C PHE A 57 -19.12 -1.83 7.37
N ALA A 58 -18.00 -2.34 6.86
CA ALA A 58 -17.80 -3.76 6.67
C ALA A 58 -17.84 -4.54 8.00
N GLY A 59 -17.22 -4.00 9.06
CA GLY A 59 -17.25 -4.60 10.40
C GLY A 59 -18.65 -4.64 11.01
N ILE A 60 -19.44 -3.58 10.84
CA ILE A 60 -20.85 -3.55 11.26
C ILE A 60 -21.66 -4.60 10.49
N ILE A 61 -21.48 -4.69 9.17
CA ILE A 61 -22.17 -5.69 8.34
C ILE A 61 -21.77 -7.11 8.75
N ALA A 62 -20.48 -7.35 8.97
CA ALA A 62 -19.96 -8.64 9.41
C ALA A 62 -20.59 -9.07 10.75
N PHE A 63 -20.71 -8.15 11.71
CA PHE A 63 -21.39 -8.39 12.97
C PHE A 63 -22.86 -8.77 12.78
N ASN A 64 -23.61 -8.01 11.97
CA ASN A 64 -25.04 -8.23 11.77
C ASN A 64 -25.36 -9.55 11.04
N ILE A 65 -24.51 -9.97 10.10
CA ILE A 65 -24.75 -11.19 9.30
C ILE A 65 -24.18 -12.43 9.99
N LEU A 66 -23.00 -12.34 10.60
CA LEU A 66 -22.24 -13.50 11.06
C LEU A 66 -22.06 -13.58 12.58
N GLY A 67 -22.39 -12.53 13.33
CA GLY A 67 -22.21 -12.48 14.78
C GLY A 67 -20.76 -12.83 15.16
N THR A 68 -20.59 -13.82 16.04
CA THR A 68 -19.27 -14.26 16.53
C THR A 68 -18.41 -14.98 15.49
N GLY A 69 -18.98 -15.37 14.34
CA GLY A 69 -18.27 -16.16 13.33
C GLY A 69 -17.85 -17.55 13.80
N ALA A 70 -18.28 -18.03 14.98
CA ALA A 70 -17.79 -19.28 15.58
C ALA A 70 -18.08 -20.55 14.77
N GLN A 71 -19.16 -20.54 13.97
CA GLN A 71 -19.52 -21.63 13.06
C GLN A 71 -19.03 -21.40 11.63
N SER A 72 -18.43 -20.24 11.35
CA SER A 72 -18.10 -19.79 10.01
C SER A 72 -16.59 -19.61 9.85
N LYS A 73 -16.10 -19.72 8.62
CA LYS A 73 -14.69 -19.50 8.31
C LYS A 73 -14.43 -18.00 8.34
N TRP A 74 -14.04 -17.46 9.49
CA TRP A 74 -13.82 -16.01 9.68
C TRP A 74 -12.87 -15.40 8.63
N TYR A 75 -11.85 -16.16 8.20
CA TYR A 75 -10.94 -15.75 7.13
C TYR A 75 -11.65 -15.57 5.77
N ALA A 76 -12.70 -16.33 5.48
CA ALA A 76 -13.46 -16.17 4.24
C ALA A 76 -14.20 -14.83 4.23
N ILE A 77 -14.66 -14.35 5.38
CA ILE A 77 -15.29 -13.04 5.54
C ILE A 77 -14.28 -11.95 5.22
N LEU A 78 -13.07 -12.03 5.77
CA LEU A 78 -12.02 -11.04 5.48
C LEU A 78 -11.65 -11.03 3.99
N VAL A 79 -11.58 -12.19 3.34
CA VAL A 79 -11.33 -12.26 1.89
C VAL A 79 -12.47 -11.61 1.11
N ILE A 80 -13.73 -11.86 1.49
CA ILE A 80 -14.90 -11.23 0.85
C ILE A 80 -14.87 -9.72 1.05
N VAL A 81 -14.61 -9.25 2.28
CA VAL A 81 -14.49 -7.83 2.61
C VAL A 81 -13.37 -7.20 1.78
N ALA A 82 -12.20 -7.84 1.68
CA ALA A 82 -11.10 -7.33 0.89
C ALA A 82 -11.46 -7.18 -0.60
N ILE A 83 -12.11 -8.20 -1.18
CA ILE A 83 -12.52 -8.15 -2.59
C ILE A 83 -13.55 -7.03 -2.80
N LEU A 84 -14.58 -6.95 -1.95
CA LEU A 84 -15.62 -5.92 -2.07
C LEU A 84 -15.08 -4.52 -1.86
N ALA A 85 -14.20 -4.33 -0.88
CA ALA A 85 -13.57 -3.06 -0.58
C ALA A 85 -12.65 -2.61 -1.72
N TYR A 86 -11.84 -3.51 -2.28
CA TYR A 86 -11.02 -3.23 -3.46
C TYR A 86 -11.85 -2.64 -4.61
N TYR A 87 -12.98 -3.28 -4.95
CA TYR A 87 -13.88 -2.79 -6.00
C TYR A 87 -14.58 -1.47 -5.60
N ALA A 88 -15.02 -1.34 -4.35
CA ALA A 88 -15.66 -0.12 -3.85
C ALA A 88 -14.68 1.07 -3.91
N GLN A 89 -13.44 0.90 -3.46
CA GLN A 89 -12.41 1.92 -3.48
C GLN A 89 -12.03 2.33 -4.90
N ARG A 90 -11.92 1.36 -5.81
CA ARG A 90 -11.67 1.64 -7.23
C ARG A 90 -12.79 2.44 -7.89
N LEU A 91 -14.01 2.37 -7.35
CA LEU A 91 -15.15 3.17 -7.80
C LEU A 91 -15.24 4.53 -7.09
N ILE A 92 -14.88 4.60 -5.81
CA ILE A 92 -14.99 5.81 -4.97
C ILE A 92 -13.84 6.77 -5.27
N PHE A 93 -12.59 6.31 -5.29
CA PHE A 93 -11.41 7.16 -5.42
C PHE A 93 -11.42 8.06 -6.68
N PRO A 94 -11.77 7.57 -7.88
CA PRO A 94 -11.87 8.47 -9.04
C PRO A 94 -12.96 9.54 -8.91
N ARG A 95 -14.04 9.28 -8.14
CA ARG A 95 -15.11 10.28 -7.95
C ARG A 95 -14.70 11.41 -7.02
N ILE A 96 -13.73 11.18 -6.14
CA ILE A 96 -13.21 12.19 -5.21
C ILE A 96 -11.88 12.79 -5.68
N ASN A 97 -11.58 12.69 -6.98
CA ASN A 97 -10.36 13.19 -7.62
C ASN A 97 -9.05 12.62 -7.03
N ILE A 98 -9.07 11.41 -6.48
CA ILE A 98 -7.84 10.69 -6.09
C ILE A 98 -7.31 9.96 -7.33
N ASP A 99 -6.05 10.20 -7.69
CA ASP A 99 -5.46 9.60 -8.88
C ASP A 99 -4.96 8.17 -8.60
N THR A 100 -5.89 7.23 -8.70
CA THR A 100 -5.59 5.79 -8.60
C THR A 100 -4.66 5.26 -9.70
N LYS A 101 -4.36 6.03 -10.76
CA LYS A 101 -3.41 5.59 -11.80
C LYS A 101 -1.96 5.64 -11.33
N GLU A 102 -1.66 6.50 -10.37
CA GLU A 102 -0.33 6.56 -9.75
C GLU A 102 -0.17 5.52 -8.62
N PHE A 103 -1.24 4.86 -8.20
CA PHE A 103 -1.17 3.90 -7.11
C PHE A 103 -0.35 2.69 -7.53
N GLY A 104 0.77 2.49 -6.85
CA GLY A 104 1.54 1.27 -6.94
C GLY A 104 0.85 0.10 -6.24
N MET A 105 1.36 -1.10 -6.45
CA MET A 105 0.89 -2.31 -5.74
C MET A 105 0.96 -2.14 -4.21
N LYS A 106 1.96 -1.41 -3.70
CA LYS A 106 2.12 -1.12 -2.27
C LYS A 106 1.01 -0.23 -1.74
N ASP A 107 0.63 0.81 -2.47
CA ASP A 107 -0.44 1.74 -2.04
C ASP A 107 -1.78 1.04 -1.94
N TRP A 108 -2.10 0.20 -2.92
CA TRP A 108 -3.29 -0.65 -2.88
C TRP A 108 -3.28 -1.58 -1.67
N PHE A 109 -2.15 -2.23 -1.39
CA PHE A 109 -2.03 -3.10 -0.20
C PHE A 109 -2.21 -2.33 1.10
N TYR A 110 -1.63 -1.12 1.24
CA TYR A 110 -1.81 -0.29 2.43
C TYR A 110 -3.26 0.09 2.67
N VAL A 111 -3.94 0.51 1.61
CA VAL A 111 -5.35 0.91 1.67
C VAL A 111 -6.23 -0.29 2.03
N GLU A 112 -5.98 -1.46 1.44
CA GLU A 112 -6.71 -2.70 1.74
C GLU A 112 -6.47 -3.18 3.18
N PHE A 113 -5.22 -3.09 3.64
CA PHE A 113 -4.85 -3.41 5.01
C PHE A 113 -5.61 -2.53 6.02
N ILE A 114 -5.74 -1.23 5.76
CA ILE A 114 -6.52 -0.31 6.62
C ILE A 114 -8.00 -0.72 6.68
N VAL A 115 -8.60 -1.13 5.56
CA VAL A 115 -9.99 -1.60 5.55
C VAL A 115 -10.15 -2.83 6.45
N LEU A 116 -9.27 -3.83 6.29
CA LEU A 116 -9.33 -5.07 7.05
C LEU A 116 -9.08 -4.84 8.54
N ASP A 117 -8.14 -3.97 8.88
CA ASP A 117 -7.84 -3.59 10.26
C ASP A 117 -9.05 -2.93 10.93
N PHE A 118 -9.64 -1.91 10.30
CA PHE A 118 -10.85 -1.26 10.83
C PHE A 118 -12.07 -2.18 10.85
N CYS A 119 -12.20 -3.08 9.87
CA CYS A 119 -13.25 -4.10 9.86
C CYS A 119 -13.12 -5.02 11.07
N LEU A 120 -11.92 -5.55 11.35
CA LEU A 120 -11.66 -6.43 12.49
C LEU A 120 -11.84 -5.72 13.82
N VAL A 121 -11.29 -4.51 13.97
CA VAL A 121 -11.45 -3.69 15.18
C VAL A 121 -12.93 -3.43 15.46
N THR A 122 -13.67 -2.95 14.45
CA THR A 122 -15.11 -2.64 14.62
C THR A 122 -15.91 -3.91 14.93
N TRP A 123 -15.65 -5.00 14.21
CA TRP A 123 -16.36 -6.26 14.44
C TRP A 123 -16.09 -6.82 15.83
N THR A 124 -14.84 -6.80 16.28
CA THR A 124 -14.45 -7.27 17.63
C THR A 124 -15.07 -6.41 18.72
N LEU A 125 -15.08 -5.08 18.56
CA LEU A 125 -15.71 -4.17 19.52
C LEU A 125 -17.21 -4.41 19.66
N LEU A 126 -17.91 -4.73 18.57
CA LEU A 126 -19.35 -5.02 18.59
C LEU A 126 -19.67 -6.39 19.22
N LEU A 127 -18.69 -7.28 19.30
CA LEU A 127 -18.86 -8.62 19.89
C LEU A 127 -18.66 -8.67 21.40
N ASN A 128 -18.11 -7.61 22.00
CA ASN A 128 -17.79 -7.52 23.41
C ASN A 128 -18.85 -6.74 24.19
#